data_AF-A0A653NEY1-F1
#
_entry.id   AF-A0A653NEY1-F1
#
_cell.length_a   1.000
_cell.length_b   1.000
_cell.length_c   1.000
_cell.angle_alpha   90.00
_cell.angle_beta   90.00
_cell.angle_gamma   90.00
#
_symmetry.space_group_name_H-M   'P 1'
#
loop_
_entity.id
_entity.type
_entity.pdbx_description
1 polymer ?
#
loop_
_entity_poly.entity_id
_entity_poly.type
_entity_poly.pdbx_seq_one_letter_code
_entity_poly.pdbx_strand_id
1 'polypeptide(L)' 'MGSFSIWHWLIVLVVVLLVFGTKRLRGAGRDLGEAVKGFKKGMHDDETPDRLDDRSQDPASREADRTRHDDTTPR' A
#
# COMPACT_ATOMS: atom_id res chain seq x y z
N MET A 1 11.54 23.67 -27.48
CA MET A 1 12.54 23.27 -26.47
C MET A 1 11.87 22.27 -25.53
N GLY A 2 11.46 21.11 -26.08
CA GLY A 2 10.83 20.04 -25.31
C GLY A 2 11.92 19.28 -24.59
N SER A 3 12.12 19.57 -23.31
CA SER A 3 11.55 18.72 -22.27
C SER A 3 12.02 17.28 -22.47
N PHE A 4 13.24 17.02 -22.02
CA PHE A 4 13.74 15.73 -21.56
C PHE A 4 12.67 14.65 -21.63
N SER A 5 12.64 13.94 -22.75
CA SER A 5 11.65 12.93 -23.10
C SER A 5 11.37 12.05 -21.87
N ILE A 6 10.12 11.63 -21.67
CA ILE A 6 9.74 10.68 -20.61
C ILE A 6 10.70 9.47 -20.57
N TRP A 7 11.24 9.11 -21.73
CA TRP A 7 12.31 8.12 -21.89
C TRP A 7 13.61 8.42 -21.12
N HIS A 8 14.06 9.67 -21.05
CA HIS A 8 15.24 10.06 -20.28
C HIS A 8 15.02 9.82 -18.78
N TRP A 9 13.88 10.23 -18.24
CA TRP A 9 13.54 10.00 -16.84
C TRP A 9 13.45 8.51 -16.49
N LEU A 10 12.95 7.68 -17.41
CA LEU A 10 12.89 6.23 -17.25
C LEU A 10 14.30 5.62 -17.17
N ILE A 11 15.22 6.06 -18.03
CA ILE A 11 16.63 5.63 -18.02
C ILE A 11 17.34 6.08 -16.74
N VAL A 12 17.14 7.33 -16.30
CA VAL A 12 17.71 7.84 -15.05
C VAL A 12 17.20 7.04 -13.85
N LEU A 13 15.90 6.72 -13.80
CA LEU A 13 15.32 5.91 -12.74
C LEU A 13 16.01 4.53 -12.64
N VAL A 14 16.22 3.87 -13.79
CA VAL A 14 16.90 2.58 -13.86
C VAL A 14 18.35 2.68 -13.34
N VAL A 15 19.08 3.73 -13.71
CA VAL A 15 20.46 3.96 -13.23
C VAL A 15 20.48 4.18 -11.72
N VAL A 16 19.55 4.98 -11.18
CA VAL A 16 19.44 5.19 -9.71
C VAL A 16 19.14 3.87 -9.00
N LEU A 17 18.24 3.04 -9.53
CA LEU A 17 17.94 1.72 -8.98
C LEU A 17 19.17 0.79 -8.99
N LEU A 18 20.00 0.84 -10.03
CA LEU A 18 21.23 0.05 -10.13
C LEU A 18 22.30 0.50 -9.14
N VAL A 19 22.49 1.82 -8.97
CA VAL A 19 23.48 2.40 -8.06
C VAL A 19 23.10 2.17 -6.59
N PHE A 20 21.85 2.42 -6.23
CA PHE A 20 21.38 2.23 -4.85
C PHE A 20 21.05 0.76 -4.53
N GLY A 21 20.78 -0.04 -5.56
CA GLY A 21 20.32 -1.42 -5.44
C GLY A 21 18.86 -1.51 -4.97
N THR A 22 18.14 -2.54 -5.45
CA THR A 22 16.72 -2.77 -5.09
C THR A 22 16.50 -3.05 -3.61
N LYS A 23 17.52 -3.53 -2.89
CA LYS A 23 17.44 -3.87 -1.46
C LYS A 23 17.34 -2.62 -0.57
N ARG A 24 18.02 -1.53 -0.91
CA ARG A 24 17.95 -0.25 -0.17
C ARG A 24 16.68 0.52 -0.52
N LEU A 25 16.29 0.54 -1.80
CA LEU A 25 15.04 1.16 -2.23
C LEU A 25 13.81 0.45 -1.66
N ARG A 26 13.82 -0.87 -1.53
CA ARG A 26 12.67 -1.61 -0.95
C ARG A 26 12.52 -1.38 0.56
N GLY A 27 13.62 -1.21 1.29
CA GLY A 27 13.58 -0.86 2.71
C GLY A 27 13.00 0.55 2.90
N ALA A 28 13.69 1.57 2.39
CA ALA A 28 13.26 2.96 2.53
C ALA A 28 11.91 3.23 1.83
N GLY A 29 11.67 2.62 0.67
CA GLY A 29 10.43 2.74 -0.07
C GLY A 29 9.22 2.07 0.58
N ARG A 30 9.43 1.08 1.47
CA ARG A 30 8.34 0.51 2.27
C ARG A 30 7.88 1.52 3.32
N ASP A 31 8.80 2.12 4.05
CA ASP A 31 8.50 3.10 5.09
C ASP A 31 7.88 4.39 4.50
N LEU A 32 8.47 4.89 3.40
CA LEU A 32 7.92 6.01 2.62
C LEU A 32 6.57 5.66 1.98
N GLY A 33 6.44 4.44 1.45
CA GLY A 33 5.22 3.97 0.82
C GLY A 33 4.05 3.85 1.79
N GLU A 34 4.32 3.44 3.03
CA GLU A 34 3.31 3.35 4.08
C GLU A 34 2.82 4.73 4.52
N ALA A 35 3.74 5.70 4.68
CA ALA A 35 3.38 7.09 4.96
C ALA A 35 2.54 7.73 3.83
N VAL A 36 2.93 7.51 2.57
CA VAL A 36 2.21 8.01 1.40
C VAL A 36 0.86 7.30 1.22
N LYS A 37 0.74 6.01 1.58
CA LYS A 37 -0.52 5.27 1.55
C LYS A 37 -1.56 5.85 2.51
N GLY A 38 -1.15 6.21 3.73
CA GLY A 38 -2.01 6.87 4.71
C GLY A 38 -2.46 8.26 4.23
N PHE A 39 -1.53 9.03 3.65
CA PHE A 39 -1.83 10.35 3.07
C PHE A 39 -2.83 10.26 1.92
N LYS A 40 -2.65 9.30 0.99
CA LYS A 40 -3.59 9.06 -0.11
C LYS A 40 -4.97 8.64 0.40
N LYS A 41 -5.02 7.75 1.40
CA LYS A 41 -6.29 7.31 2.00
C LYS A 41 -7.04 8.46 2.66
N GLY A 42 -6.33 9.32 3.42
CA GLY A 42 -6.93 10.52 4.02
C GLY A 42 -7.45 11.51 2.98
N MET A 43 -6.69 11.78 1.91
CA MET A 43 -7.17 12.63 0.81
C MET A 43 -8.38 12.05 0.07
N HIS A 44 -8.44 10.73 -0.12
CA HIS A 44 -9.59 10.07 -0.76
C HIS A 44 -10.83 10.03 0.15
N ASP A 45 -10.66 9.93 1.47
CA ASP A 45 -11.78 9.96 2.44
C ASP A 45 -12.46 11.34 2.49
N ASP A 46 -11.72 12.44 2.26
CA ASP A 46 -12.29 13.80 2.18
C ASP A 46 -13.15 14.01 0.90
N GLU A 47 -12.96 13.21 -0.15
CA GLU A 47 -13.69 13.33 -1.43
C GLU A 47 -14.85 12.33 -1.56
N THR A 48 -15.03 11.36 -0.67
CA THR A 48 -16.15 10.40 -0.74
C THR A 48 -16.60 9.97 0.66
N PRO A 49 -17.70 10.52 1.21
CA PRO A 49 -18.34 9.90 2.36
C PRO A 49 -19.01 8.62 1.87
N ASP A 50 -18.85 7.51 2.59
CA ASP A 50 -19.36 6.19 2.25
C ASP A 50 -18.63 5.46 1.11
N ARG A 51 -17.49 4.82 1.44
CA ARG A 51 -17.39 3.34 1.54
C ARG A 51 -15.94 2.83 1.45
N LEU A 52 -15.63 1.94 2.40
CA LEU A 52 -14.66 0.84 2.33
C LEU A 52 -13.16 1.19 2.48
N ASP A 53 -12.59 0.80 3.62
CA ASP A 53 -11.41 -0.08 3.62
C ASP A 53 -11.24 -0.76 4.98
N ASP A 54 -12.16 -1.69 5.26
CA ASP A 54 -11.96 -2.84 6.16
C ASP A 54 -11.00 -3.86 5.49
N ARG A 55 -9.80 -3.39 5.16
CA ARG A 55 -8.75 -4.15 4.48
C ARG A 55 -7.34 -3.75 4.91
N SER A 56 -7.19 -3.29 6.15
CA SER A 56 -5.97 -3.58 6.88
C SER A 56 -5.98 -5.07 7.16
N GLN A 57 -5.46 -5.85 6.22
CA GLN A 57 -5.15 -7.27 6.40
C GLN A 57 -4.21 -7.41 7.59
N ASP A 58 -4.77 -7.51 8.78
CA ASP A 58 -4.14 -8.24 9.85
C ASP A 58 -4.60 -9.69 9.71
N PRO A 59 -3.71 -10.63 9.31
CA PRO A 59 -4.06 -12.04 9.29
C PRO A 59 -4.43 -12.57 10.68
N ALA A 60 -4.16 -11.84 11.78
CA ALA A 60 -4.55 -12.22 13.13
C ALA A 60 -6.05 -12.01 13.43
N SER A 61 -6.74 -11.11 12.72
CA SER A 61 -8.14 -10.76 13.04
C SER A 61 -9.18 -11.70 12.41
N ARG A 62 -8.80 -12.49 11.40
CA ARG A 62 -9.71 -13.45 10.74
C ARG A 62 -9.93 -14.74 11.53
N GLU A 63 -9.07 -15.02 12.50
CA GLU A 63 -9.10 -16.27 13.25
C GLU A 63 -9.98 -16.17 14.52
N ALA A 64 -10.12 -14.96 15.07
CA ALA A 64 -10.98 -14.68 16.22
C ALA A 64 -12.48 -14.61 15.88
N ASP A 65 -12.83 -14.34 14.62
CA ASP A 65 -14.24 -14.22 14.19
C ASP A 65 -14.84 -15.58 13.78
N ARG A 66 -14.01 -16.50 13.27
CA ARG A 66 -14.48 -17.85 12.87
C ARG A 66 -14.87 -18.75 14.04
N THR A 67 -14.24 -18.59 15.19
CA THR A 67 -14.50 -19.47 16.35
C THR A 67 -15.80 -19.13 17.10
N ARG A 68 -16.43 -17.98 16.81
CA ARG A 68 -17.66 -17.56 17.50
C ARG A 68 -18.94 -17.93 16.75
N HIS A 69 -18.85 -18.37 15.49
CA HIS A 69 -20.02 -18.64 14.65
C HIS A 69 -20.46 -20.11 14.64
N ASP A 70 -19.64 -21.04 15.12
CA ASP A 70 -19.94 -22.48 15.11
C ASP A 70 -20.76 -22.98 16.34
N ASP A 71 -21.11 -22.11 17.30
CA ASP A 71 -21.76 -22.52 18.55
C ASP A 71 -23.30 -22.39 18.56
N THR A 72 -23.92 -22.14 17.40
CA THR A 72 -25.39 -22.00 17.26
C THR A 72 -25.98 -23.10 16.36
N THR A 73 -25.77 -24.35 16.75
CA THR A 73 -26.60 -25.46 16.24
C THR A 73 -27.59 -25.86 17.34
N PRO A 74 -28.87 -25.42 17.28
CA PRO A 74 -29.89 -25.92 18.20
C PRO A 74 -30.21 -27.39 17.87
N ARG A 75 -30.47 -28.15 18.94
CA ARG A 75 -30.81 -29.57 18.92
C ARG A 75 -32.00 -29.93 18.05
#